data_AF-A0A7C2Y6B9-F1
#
_entry.id   AF-A0A7C2Y6B9-F1
#
_cell.length_a   1.000
_cell.length_b   1.000
_cell.length_c   1.000
_cell.angle_alpha   90.00
_cell.angle_beta   90.00
_cell.angle_gamma   90.00
#
_symmetry.space_group_name_H-M   'P 1'
#
loop_
_entity.id
_entity.type
_entity.pdbx_description
1 polymer ?
#
loop_
_entity_poly.entity_id
_entity_poly.type
_entity_poly.pdbx_seq_one_letter_code
_entity_poly.pdbx_strand_id
1 'polypeptide(L)'
;MAESEQEAALPDELVEVRRELEALQGQVADAEARAAHHRQQAALLQQQLEQARQEVARLQGELAQARDEAEALRQRLREAALRYREARLAARPELPPELVTGETLEEIEQQLQQAEGIVARLRERMEEQAQGESFPAGAPPRRGPDVSSLTPLEKIRRGLQGR
;
A
#
# COMPACT_ATOMS: atom_id res chain seq x y z
N MET A 1 -43.72 -92.73 -28.19
CA MET A 1 -44.00 -92.29 -26.82
C MET A 1 -42.96 -91.27 -26.37
N ALA A 2 -41.66 -91.61 -26.30
CA ALA A 2 -40.62 -90.63 -25.90
C ALA A 2 -40.37 -89.51 -26.94
N GLU A 3 -40.32 -89.83 -28.24
CA GLU A 3 -40.13 -88.80 -29.30
C GLU A 3 -41.32 -87.85 -29.43
N SER A 4 -42.54 -88.35 -29.20
CA SER A 4 -43.77 -87.55 -29.22
C SER A 4 -43.91 -86.61 -28.00
N GLU A 5 -43.31 -86.96 -26.86
CA GLU A 5 -43.24 -86.08 -25.68
C GLU A 5 -42.16 -85.00 -25.85
N GLN A 6 -41.05 -85.32 -26.52
CA GLN A 6 -40.01 -84.35 -26.88
C GLN A 6 -40.49 -83.34 -27.94
N GLU A 7 -41.21 -83.78 -28.97
CA GLU A 7 -41.85 -82.87 -29.94
C GLU A 7 -42.93 -81.98 -29.32
N ALA A 8 -43.60 -82.43 -28.26
CA ALA A 8 -44.58 -81.64 -27.52
C ALA A 8 -43.95 -80.64 -26.53
N ALA A 9 -42.72 -80.89 -26.05
CA ALA A 9 -42.00 -80.00 -25.13
C ALA A 9 -41.28 -78.83 -25.82
N LEU A 10 -40.84 -79.01 -27.08
CA LEU A 10 -40.18 -77.97 -27.87
C LEU A 10 -41.02 -76.68 -28.06
N PRO A 11 -42.34 -76.74 -28.33
CA PRO A 11 -43.20 -75.56 -28.38
C PRO A 11 -43.23 -74.76 -27.08
N ASP A 12 -43.26 -75.43 -25.93
CA ASP A 12 -43.32 -74.78 -24.61
C ASP A 12 -41.99 -74.09 -24.30
N GLU A 13 -40.85 -74.73 -24.59
CA GLU A 13 -39.52 -74.12 -24.46
C GLU A 13 -39.38 -72.88 -25.35
N LEU A 14 -39.89 -72.92 -26.60
CA LEU A 14 -39.88 -71.76 -27.49
C LEU A 14 -40.75 -70.60 -26.96
N VAL A 15 -41.85 -70.89 -26.28
CA VAL A 15 -42.69 -69.86 -25.64
C VAL A 15 -41.95 -69.22 -24.47
N GLU A 16 -41.27 -70.01 -23.63
CA GLU A 16 -40.49 -69.47 -22.51
C GLU A 16 -39.31 -68.62 -23.00
N VAL A 17 -38.53 -69.09 -23.99
CA VAL A 17 -37.43 -68.30 -24.57
C VAL A 17 -37.94 -66.99 -25.19
N ARG A 18 -39.14 -66.99 -25.80
CA ARG A 18 -39.77 -65.75 -26.31
C ARG A 18 -40.11 -64.78 -25.18
N ARG A 19 -40.69 -65.26 -24.08
CA ARG A 19 -40.99 -64.43 -22.90
C ARG A 19 -39.72 -63.86 -22.28
N GLU A 20 -38.66 -64.66 -22.19
CA GLU A 20 -37.36 -64.21 -21.70
C GLU A 20 -36.75 -63.13 -22.62
N LEU A 21 -36.82 -63.31 -23.94
CA LEU A 21 -36.36 -62.31 -24.91
C LEU A 21 -37.14 -60.99 -24.78
N GLU A 22 -38.46 -61.04 -24.64
CA GLU A 22 -39.29 -59.85 -24.43
C GLU A 22 -38.93 -59.14 -23.11
N ALA A 23 -38.71 -59.89 -22.02
CA ALA A 23 -38.29 -59.34 -20.74
C ALA A 23 -36.91 -58.68 -20.84
N LEU A 24 -35.94 -59.34 -21.50
CA LEU A 24 -34.60 -58.78 -21.72
C LEU A 24 -34.64 -57.54 -22.61
N GLN A 25 -35.47 -57.50 -23.65
CA GLN A 25 -35.68 -56.31 -24.48
C GLN A 25 -36.21 -55.14 -23.66
N GLY A 26 -37.17 -55.39 -22.76
CA GLY A 26 -37.65 -54.38 -21.82
C GLY A 26 -36.56 -53.85 -20.90
N GLN A 27 -35.74 -54.75 -20.32
CA GLN A 27 -34.62 -54.36 -19.47
C GLN A 27 -33.56 -53.54 -20.21
N VAL A 28 -33.27 -53.88 -21.47
CA VAL A 28 -32.34 -53.12 -22.32
C VAL A 28 -32.90 -51.73 -22.62
N ALA A 29 -34.17 -51.62 -23.00
CA ALA A 29 -34.81 -50.32 -23.24
C ALA A 29 -34.79 -49.41 -22.00
N ASP A 30 -35.08 -49.98 -20.82
CA ASP A 30 -35.00 -49.25 -19.55
C ASP A 30 -33.57 -48.81 -19.21
N ALA A 31 -32.58 -49.66 -19.46
CA ALA A 31 -31.18 -49.34 -19.26
C ALA A 31 -30.70 -48.23 -20.20
N GLU A 32 -31.12 -48.26 -21.47
CA GLU A 32 -30.83 -47.23 -22.46
C GLU A 32 -31.46 -45.88 -22.08
N ALA A 33 -32.70 -45.88 -21.58
CA ALA A 33 -33.37 -44.68 -21.09
C ALA A 33 -32.60 -44.05 -19.90
N ARG A 34 -32.17 -44.87 -18.93
CA ARG A 34 -31.33 -44.39 -17.80
C ARG A 34 -29.98 -43.87 -18.28
N ALA A 35 -29.32 -44.57 -19.21
CA ALA A 35 -28.04 -44.13 -19.75
C ALA A 35 -28.17 -42.80 -20.51
N ALA A 36 -29.24 -42.62 -21.29
CA ALA A 36 -29.52 -41.36 -21.97
C ALA A 36 -29.75 -40.22 -20.97
N HIS A 37 -30.51 -40.46 -19.91
CA HIS A 37 -30.74 -39.48 -18.85
C HIS A 37 -29.45 -39.06 -18.15
N HIS A 38 -28.61 -40.02 -17.76
CA HIS A 38 -27.33 -39.72 -17.11
C HIS A 38 -26.35 -39.00 -18.05
N ARG A 39 -26.34 -39.31 -19.35
CA ARG A 39 -25.55 -38.57 -20.34
C ARG A 39 -25.99 -37.11 -20.44
N GLN A 40 -27.30 -36.86 -20.45
CA GLN A 40 -27.84 -35.49 -20.44
C GLN A 40 -27.44 -34.73 -19.17
N GLN A 41 -27.55 -35.36 -17.99
CA GLN A 41 -27.12 -34.78 -16.73
C GLN A 41 -25.61 -34.47 -16.72
N ALA A 42 -24.78 -35.40 -17.20
CA ALA A 42 -23.33 -35.21 -17.29
C ALA A 42 -22.98 -34.03 -18.22
N ALA A 43 -23.66 -33.90 -19.36
CA ALA A 43 -23.46 -32.78 -20.28
C ALA A 43 -23.82 -31.42 -19.62
N LEU A 44 -24.93 -31.37 -18.89
CA LEU A 44 -25.33 -30.16 -18.15
C LEU A 44 -24.31 -29.79 -17.06
N LEU A 45 -23.85 -30.75 -16.27
CA LEU A 45 -22.85 -30.52 -15.23
C LEU A 45 -21.50 -30.08 -15.82
N GLN A 46 -21.09 -30.66 -16.96
CA GLN A 46 -19.89 -30.24 -17.67
C GLN A 46 -19.99 -28.79 -18.15
N GLN A 47 -21.15 -28.39 -18.69
CA GLN A 47 -21.39 -27.00 -19.10
C GLN A 47 -21.32 -26.04 -17.90
N GLN A 48 -21.96 -26.41 -16.78
CA GLN A 48 -21.93 -25.59 -15.55
C GLN A 48 -20.51 -25.45 -14.99
N LEU A 49 -19.72 -26.53 -14.98
CA LEU A 49 -18.34 -26.51 -14.53
C LEU A 49 -17.49 -25.57 -15.41
N GLU A 50 -17.69 -25.60 -16.72
CA GLU A 50 -16.95 -24.76 -17.64
C GLU A 50 -17.33 -23.27 -17.48
N GLN A 51 -18.61 -22.98 -17.29
CA GLN A 51 -19.08 -21.63 -16.95
C GLN A 51 -18.47 -21.12 -15.64
N ALA A 52 -18.49 -21.95 -14.59
CA ALA A 52 -17.89 -21.60 -13.30
C ALA A 52 -16.38 -21.36 -13.40
N ARG A 53 -15.66 -22.16 -14.21
CA ARG A 53 -14.23 -21.96 -14.47
C ARG A 53 -13.94 -20.64 -15.17
N GLN A 54 -14.75 -20.29 -16.17
CA GLN A 54 -14.62 -19.00 -16.87
C GLN A 54 -14.89 -17.83 -15.93
N GLU A 55 -15.90 -17.94 -15.06
CA GLU A 55 -16.20 -16.92 -14.06
C GLU A 55 -15.07 -16.75 -13.05
N VAL A 56 -14.51 -17.85 -12.53
CA VAL A 56 -13.36 -17.81 -11.64
C VAL A 56 -12.15 -17.16 -12.32
N ALA A 57 -11.85 -17.52 -13.56
CA ALA A 57 -10.74 -16.92 -14.31
C ALA A 57 -10.93 -15.40 -14.51
N ARG A 58 -12.16 -14.97 -14.81
CA ARG A 58 -12.51 -13.55 -14.92
C ARG A 58 -12.30 -12.80 -13.60
N LEU A 59 -12.86 -13.32 -12.50
CA LEU A 59 -12.75 -12.70 -11.18
C LEU A 59 -11.29 -12.64 -10.70
N GLN A 60 -10.48 -13.66 -11.02
CA GLN A 60 -9.04 -13.62 -10.74
C GLN A 60 -8.33 -12.51 -11.52
N GLY A 61 -8.69 -12.30 -12.78
CA GLY A 61 -8.19 -11.19 -13.59
C GLY A 61 -8.57 -9.82 -13.03
N GLU A 62 -9.84 -9.63 -12.69
CA GLU A 62 -10.34 -8.39 -12.07
C GLU A 62 -9.65 -8.11 -10.72
N LEU A 63 -9.43 -9.14 -9.90
CA LEU A 63 -8.74 -9.01 -8.62
C LEU A 63 -7.26 -8.64 -8.80
N ALA A 64 -6.58 -9.19 -9.80
CA ALA A 64 -5.20 -8.81 -10.11
C ALA A 64 -5.11 -7.34 -10.54
N GLN A 65 -5.98 -6.90 -11.46
CA GLN A 65 -6.05 -5.51 -11.91
C GLN A 65 -6.32 -4.54 -10.75
N ALA A 66 -7.30 -4.86 -9.89
CA ALA A 66 -7.62 -4.02 -8.73
C ALA A 66 -6.46 -3.90 -7.74
N ARG A 67 -5.64 -4.95 -7.59
CA ARG A 67 -4.43 -4.92 -6.75
C ARG A 67 -3.36 -4.01 -7.35
N ASP A 68 -3.09 -4.15 -8.64
CA ASP A 68 -2.10 -3.33 -9.35
C ASP A 68 -2.51 -1.83 -9.30
N GLU A 69 -3.80 -1.54 -9.50
CA GLU A 69 -4.34 -0.19 -9.37
C GLU A 69 -4.19 0.37 -7.95
N ALA A 70 -4.49 -0.44 -6.92
CA ALA A 70 -4.34 -0.04 -5.53
C ALA A 70 -2.87 0.25 -5.17
N GLU A 71 -1.93 -0.54 -5.67
CA GLU A 71 -0.50 -0.30 -5.49
C GLU A 71 -0.04 0.98 -6.19
N ALA A 72 -0.45 1.19 -7.45
CA ALA A 72 -0.16 2.41 -8.19
C ALA A 72 -0.72 3.67 -7.50
N LEU A 73 -1.95 3.60 -6.97
CA LEU A 73 -2.56 4.70 -6.21
C LEU A 73 -1.81 4.96 -4.91
N ARG A 74 -1.38 3.92 -4.17
CA ARG A 74 -0.57 4.09 -2.96
C ARG A 74 0.77 4.76 -3.24
N GLN A 75 1.44 4.36 -4.33
CA GLN A 75 2.71 5.00 -4.74
C GLN A 75 2.49 6.48 -5.08
N ARG A 76 1.47 6.79 -5.90
CA ARG A 76 1.12 8.18 -6.23
C ARG A 76 0.77 9.01 -5.00
N LEU A 77 0.05 8.45 -4.03
CA LEU A 77 -0.28 9.13 -2.78
C LEU A 77 0.97 9.43 -1.94
N ARG A 78 1.90 8.47 -1.84
CA ARG A 78 3.20 8.71 -1.16
C ARG A 78 4.00 9.79 -1.86
N GLU A 79 4.13 9.73 -3.19
CA GLU A 79 4.82 10.77 -3.97
C GLU A 79 4.19 12.15 -3.77
N ALA A 80 2.86 12.22 -3.78
CA ALA A 80 2.13 13.47 -3.54
C ALA A 80 2.37 14.00 -2.12
N ALA A 81 2.37 13.13 -1.10
CA ALA A 81 2.67 13.49 0.28
C ALA A 81 4.09 14.04 0.44
N LEU A 82 5.09 13.40 -0.18
CA LEU A 82 6.47 13.88 -0.16
C LEU A 82 6.62 15.24 -0.85
N ARG A 83 6.00 15.44 -2.01
CA ARG A 83 5.99 16.74 -2.69
C ARG A 83 5.30 17.82 -1.86
N TYR A 84 4.22 17.45 -1.17
CA TYR A 84 3.54 18.35 -0.24
C TYR A 84 4.45 18.79 0.90
N ARG A 85 5.19 17.85 1.52
CA ARG A 85 6.18 18.16 2.55
C ARG A 85 7.26 19.11 2.04
N GLU A 86 7.84 18.82 0.87
CA GLU A 86 8.86 19.66 0.25
C GLU A 86 8.35 21.08 -0.01
N ALA A 87 7.14 21.21 -0.56
CA ALA A 87 6.53 22.53 -0.81
C ALA A 87 6.28 23.31 0.50
N ARG A 88 5.87 22.63 1.58
CA ARG A 88 5.65 23.26 2.89
C ARG A 88 6.96 23.72 3.53
N LEU A 89 8.01 22.90 3.48
CA LEU A 89 9.33 23.27 3.99
C LEU A 89 9.96 24.40 3.17
N ALA A 90 9.81 24.37 1.83
CA ALA A 90 10.30 25.45 0.96
C ALA A 90 9.61 26.79 1.24
N ALA A 91 8.32 26.77 1.59
CA ALA A 91 7.57 27.97 1.98
C ALA A 91 7.97 28.51 3.38
N ARG A 92 8.68 27.72 4.20
CA ARG A 92 9.03 28.07 5.59
C ARG A 92 10.48 27.68 5.91
N PRO A 93 11.48 28.46 5.44
CA PRO A 93 12.90 28.14 5.61
C PRO A 93 13.37 28.11 7.08
N GLU A 94 12.60 28.70 7.99
CA GLU A 94 12.88 28.72 9.42
C GLU A 94 12.61 27.37 10.11
N LEU A 95 11.84 26.48 9.48
CA LEU A 95 11.53 25.16 10.02
C LEU A 95 12.64 24.17 9.65
N PRO A 96 13.31 23.55 10.63
CA PRO A 96 14.30 22.52 10.36
C PRO A 96 13.65 21.29 9.70
N PRO A 97 14.17 20.81 8.56
CA PRO A 97 13.61 19.65 7.86
C PRO A 97 13.67 18.36 8.71
N GLU A 98 14.56 18.30 9.70
CA GLU A 98 14.71 17.15 10.60
C GLU A 98 13.49 16.92 11.50
N LEU A 99 12.65 17.95 11.70
CA LEU A 99 11.45 17.85 12.52
C LEU A 99 10.25 17.27 11.76
N VAL A 100 10.32 17.16 10.44
CA VAL A 100 9.21 16.68 9.59
C VAL A 100 9.71 15.49 8.76
N THR A 101 9.58 14.29 9.32
CA THR A 101 10.04 13.02 8.75
C THR A 101 8.90 12.14 8.21
N GLY A 102 7.65 12.51 8.44
CA GLY A 102 6.46 11.74 8.06
C GLY A 102 6.39 11.43 6.56
N GLU A 103 5.79 10.28 6.25
CA GLU A 103 5.62 9.78 4.89
C GLU A 103 4.16 9.85 4.41
N THR A 104 3.22 9.98 5.35
CA THR A 104 1.80 10.20 5.05
C THR A 104 1.43 11.67 5.22
N LEU A 105 0.38 12.11 4.51
CA LEU A 105 -0.11 13.49 4.60
C LEU A 105 -0.46 13.88 6.05
N GLU A 106 -1.07 12.96 6.79
CA GLU A 106 -1.50 13.17 8.17
C GLU A 106 -0.30 13.30 9.12
N GLU A 107 0.70 12.43 9.00
CA GLU A 107 1.94 12.54 9.77
C GLU A 107 2.68 13.84 9.47
N ILE A 108 2.77 14.22 8.19
CA ILE A 108 3.43 15.46 7.76
C ILE A 108 2.73 16.67 8.38
N GLU A 109 1.41 16.74 8.33
CA GLU A 109 0.64 17.83 8.95
C GLU A 109 0.86 17.92 10.46
N GLN A 110 0.77 16.79 11.17
CA GLN A 110 0.97 16.75 12.61
C GLN A 110 2.37 17.22 13.00
N GLN A 111 3.39 16.74 12.27
CA GLN A 111 4.78 17.11 12.55
C GLN A 111 5.08 18.56 12.18
N LEU A 112 4.51 19.09 11.10
CA LEU A 112 4.62 20.52 10.76
C LEU A 112 4.06 21.39 11.90
N GLN A 113 2.87 21.07 12.40
CA GLN A 113 2.26 21.79 13.52
C GLN A 113 3.13 21.72 14.79
N GLN A 114 3.69 20.56 15.09
CA GLN A 114 4.60 20.38 16.23
C GLN A 114 5.89 21.19 16.07
N ALA A 115 6.50 21.14 14.88
CA ALA A 115 7.72 21.87 14.55
C ALA A 115 7.51 23.38 14.69
N GLU A 116 6.39 23.91 14.18
CA GLU A 116 6.00 25.31 14.34
C GLU A 116 5.89 25.72 15.81
N GLY A 117 5.25 24.90 16.64
CA GLY A 117 5.17 25.16 18.08
C GLY A 117 6.52 25.16 18.78
N ILE A 118 7.47 24.31 18.35
CA ILE A 118 8.83 24.28 18.89
C ILE A 118 9.60 25.53 18.49
N VAL A 119 9.58 25.91 17.21
CA VAL A 119 10.26 27.11 16.71
C VAL A 119 9.70 28.39 17.35
N ALA A 120 8.37 28.49 17.51
CA ALA A 120 7.75 29.62 18.19
C ALA A 120 8.24 29.79 19.63
N ARG A 121 8.29 28.70 20.41
CA ARG A 121 8.81 28.71 21.79
C ARG A 121 10.31 29.01 21.87
N LEU A 122 11.10 28.54 20.91
CA LEU A 122 12.53 28.85 20.82
C LEU A 122 12.74 30.34 20.57
N ARG A 123 11.96 30.94 19.65
CA ARG A 123 12.01 32.37 19.37
C ARG A 123 11.68 33.20 20.61
N GLU A 124 10.59 32.87 21.31
CA GLU A 124 10.19 33.55 22.55
C GLU A 124 11.31 33.49 23.61
N ARG A 125 11.89 32.31 23.85
CA ARG A 125 13.02 32.17 24.80
C ARG A 125 14.26 32.95 24.38
N MET A 126 14.58 32.99 23.09
CA MET A 126 15.73 33.78 22.61
C MET A 126 15.49 35.28 22.75
N GLU A 127 14.25 35.75 22.55
CA GLU A 127 13.88 37.15 22.78
C GLU A 127 13.95 37.53 24.26
N GLU A 128 13.46 36.66 25.16
CA GLU A 128 13.60 36.84 26.61
C GLU A 128 15.08 36.87 27.05
N GLN A 129 15.90 35.97 26.49
CA GLN A 129 17.35 35.94 26.76
C GLN A 129 18.05 37.19 26.24
N ALA A 130 17.71 37.66 25.03
CA ALA A 130 18.26 38.88 24.46
C ALA A 130 17.88 40.15 25.25
N GLN A 131 16.71 40.16 25.89
CA GLN A 131 16.28 41.25 26.78
C GLN A 131 16.94 41.16 28.18
N GLY A 132 17.25 39.95 28.64
CA GLY A 132 17.99 39.71 29.89
C GLY A 132 19.49 39.98 29.78
N GLU A 133 20.12 39.68 28.65
CA GLU A 133 21.52 40.00 28.32
C GLU A 133 21.66 41.44 27.80
N SER A 134 21.21 42.43 28.58
CA SER A 134 21.79 43.77 28.46
C SER A 134 23.21 43.71 28.98
N PHE A 135 24.18 43.43 28.10
CA PHE A 135 25.60 43.46 28.46
C PHE A 135 25.92 44.83 29.08
N PRO A 136 26.42 44.91 30.34
CA PRO A 136 26.93 46.17 30.86
C PRO A 136 28.03 46.62 29.91
N ALA A 137 27.89 47.84 29.38
CA ALA A 137 28.79 48.42 28.39
C ALA A 137 30.24 48.03 28.75
N GLY A 138 30.89 47.31 27.84
CA GLY A 138 32.24 46.77 28.05
C GLY A 138 33.16 47.83 28.64
N ALA A 139 34.09 47.37 29.49
CA ALA A 139 35.01 48.21 30.25
C ALA A 139 35.43 49.46 29.47
N PRO A 140 35.38 50.67 30.08
CA PRO A 140 35.58 51.93 29.40
C PRO A 140 36.82 51.87 28.51
N PRO A 141 36.76 52.38 27.26
CA PRO A 141 37.88 52.31 26.34
C PRO A 141 39.12 52.83 27.05
N ARG A 142 40.22 52.08 27.01
CA ARG A 142 41.49 52.50 27.61
C ARG A 142 41.86 53.85 27.02
N ARG A 143 41.59 54.92 27.76
CA ARG A 143 41.99 56.27 27.40
C ARG A 143 43.50 56.30 27.56
N GLY A 144 44.21 56.23 26.44
CA GLY A 144 45.62 56.56 26.41
C GLY A 144 45.82 57.98 26.96
N PRO A 145 46.97 58.29 27.58
CA PRO A 145 47.25 59.64 28.07
C PRO A 145 47.05 60.64 26.95
N ASP A 146 46.30 61.71 27.22
CA ASP A 146 45.98 62.72 26.23
C ASP A 146 47.26 63.47 25.82
N VAL A 147 47.69 63.26 24.58
CA VAL A 147 48.87 63.91 23.99
C VAL A 147 48.49 65.15 23.19
N SER A 148 47.22 65.55 23.15
CA SER A 148 46.76 66.68 22.34
C SER A 148 47.35 68.02 22.80
N SER A 149 47.64 68.16 24.10
CA SER A 149 48.25 69.35 24.70
C SER A 149 49.78 69.41 24.58
N LEU A 150 50.44 68.34 24.13
CA LEU A 150 51.90 68.31 23.96
C LEU A 150 52.33 68.92 22.63
N THR A 151 53.38 69.73 22.68
CA THR A 151 54.02 70.26 21.48
C THR A 151 54.67 69.13 20.66
N PRO A 152 54.90 69.31 19.35
CA PRO A 152 55.53 68.30 18.51
C PRO A 152 56.87 67.78 19.05
N LEU A 153 57.69 68.64 19.66
CA LEU A 153 58.98 68.26 20.27
C LEU A 153 58.82 67.36 21.50
N GLU A 154 57.83 67.63 22.36
CA GLU A 154 57.56 66.84 23.57
C GLU A 154 57.01 65.45 23.24
N LYS A 155 56.21 65.34 22.17
CA LYS A 155 55.75 64.06 21.62
C LYS A 155 56.92 63.18 21.18
N ILE A 156 57.88 63.76 20.45
CA ILE A 156 59.07 63.05 19.97
C ILE A 156 59.93 62.57 21.14
N ARG A 157 60.20 63.44 22.12
CA ARG A 157 61.03 63.09 23.29
C ARG A 157 60.40 61.96 24.10
N ARG A 158 59.09 61.97 24.29
CA ARG A 158 58.36 60.92 25.00
C ARG A 158 58.40 59.58 24.26
N GLY A 159 58.33 59.58 22.93
CA GLY A 159 58.48 58.38 22.10
C GLY A 159 59.88 57.76 22.16
N LEU A 160 60.93 58.58 22.36
CA LEU A 160 62.31 58.11 22.50
C LEU A 160 62.65 57.56 23.90
N GLN A 161 61.92 57.98 24.94
CA GLN A 161 62.11 57.49 26.32
C GLN A 161 61.34 56.20 26.63
N GLY A 162 60.41 55.77 25.75
CA GLY A 162 59.56 54.60 25.94
C GLY A 162 60.05 53.31 25.27
N ARG A 163 61.33 53.25 24.87
CA ARG A 163 62.03 52.00 24.51
C ARG A 163 62.87 51.54 25.69
#